data_AF-A0A261PZF3-F1
#
_entry.id   AF-A0A261PZF3-F1
#
_cell.length_a   1.000
_cell.length_b   1.000
_cell.length_c   1.000
_cell.angle_alpha   90.00
_cell.angle_beta   90.00
_cell.angle_gamma   90.00
#
_symmetry.space_group_name_H-M   'P 1'
#
loop_
_entity.id
_entity.type
_entity.pdbx_description
1 polymer ?
#
loop_
_entity_poly.entity_id
_entity_poly.type
_entity_poly.pdbx_seq_one_letter_code
_entity_poly.pdbx_strand_id
1 'polypeptide(L)'
;MGSFVLTPKAGETYRAVVKDAAGTQRTYTLPDVQKSGYVLTLQDTGKDELEVRVAGPDARVSLLVHTRQSVQQSESNVIRQGKTQFWVKKVICWKALRT
;
A
#
# COMPACT_ATOMS: atom_id res chain seq x y z
N MET A 1 -10.90 12.74 3.65
CA MET A 1 -9.77 12.39 2.75
C MET A 1 -10.31 11.63 1.57
N GLY A 2 -9.99 12.03 0.34
CA GLY A 2 -10.34 11.29 -0.88
C GLY A 2 -9.19 10.39 -1.33
N SER A 3 -9.50 9.37 -2.12
CA SER A 3 -8.52 8.53 -2.80
C SER A 3 -8.81 8.51 -4.30
N PHE A 4 -7.76 8.40 -5.10
CA PHE A 4 -7.84 8.27 -6.55
C PHE A 4 -7.00 7.07 -6.97
N VAL A 5 -7.50 6.28 -7.92
CA VAL A 5 -6.78 5.15 -8.49
C VAL A 5 -6.38 5.52 -9.91
N LEU A 6 -5.08 5.44 -10.19
CA LEU A 6 -4.50 5.64 -11.51
C LEU A 6 -3.66 4.41 -11.85
N THR A 7 -3.84 3.87 -13.05
CA THR A 7 -2.95 2.86 -13.62
C THR A 7 -2.08 3.52 -14.68
N PRO A 8 -0.80 3.80 -14.40
CA PRO A 8 0.12 4.42 -15.35
C PRO A 8 0.32 3.55 -16.59
N LYS A 9 0.44 4.17 -17.76
CA LYS A 9 0.93 3.51 -18.97
C LYS A 9 2.46 3.45 -18.93
N ALA A 10 3.01 2.36 -19.46
CA ALA A 10 4.45 2.19 -19.54
C ALA A 10 5.10 3.27 -20.41
N GLY A 11 6.19 3.88 -19.93
CA GLY A 11 6.93 4.91 -20.65
C GLY A 11 6.40 6.33 -20.49
N GLU A 12 5.28 6.53 -19.79
CA GLU A 12 4.69 7.84 -19.53
C GLU A 12 5.07 8.35 -18.14
N THR A 13 5.26 9.67 -18.02
CA THR A 13 5.49 10.34 -16.73
C THR A 13 4.22 11.09 -16.32
N TYR A 14 3.85 10.97 -15.05
CA TYR A 14 2.60 11.53 -14.54
C TYR A 14 2.86 12.62 -13.50
N ARG A 15 1.94 13.59 -13.45
CA ARG A 15 1.87 14.60 -12.37
C ARG A 15 0.45 14.66 -11.85
N ALA A 16 0.29 14.69 -10.54
CA ALA A 16 -1.00 14.91 -9.90
C ALA A 16 -1.21 16.43 -9.71
N VAL A 17 -2.25 16.96 -10.34
CA VAL A 17 -2.69 18.35 -10.13
C VAL A 17 -3.93 18.32 -9.25
N VAL A 18 -3.78 18.79 -8.02
CA VAL A 18 -4.85 18.82 -7.02
C VAL A 18 -5.30 20.25 -6.82
N LYS A 19 -6.59 20.50 -7.01
CA LYS A 19 -7.23 21.78 -6.73
C LYS A 19 -8.14 21.63 -5.52
N ASP A 20 -7.97 22.48 -4.52
CA ASP A 20 -8.84 22.49 -3.34
C ASP A 20 -10.12 23.32 -3.57
N ALA A 21 -11.03 23.28 -2.61
CA ALA A 21 -12.29 24.03 -2.67
C ALA A 21 -12.11 25.56 -2.67
N ALA A 22 -10.96 26.05 -2.17
CA ALA A 22 -10.60 27.46 -2.19
C ALA A 22 -9.94 27.88 -3.53
N GLY A 23 -9.74 26.93 -4.45
CA GLY A 23 -9.14 27.17 -5.76
C GLY A 23 -7.62 27.09 -5.79
N THR A 24 -6.97 26.77 -4.65
CA THR A 24 -5.51 26.62 -4.59
C THR A 24 -5.12 25.35 -5.34
N GLN A 25 -4.19 25.50 -6.28
CA GLN A 25 -3.65 24.40 -7.06
C GLN A 25 -2.30 23.96 -6.52
N ARG A 26 -2.11 22.66 -6.37
CA ARG A 26 -0.83 22.03 -6.05
C ARG A 26 -0.50 20.95 -7.07
N THR A 27 0.74 20.96 -7.53
CA THR A 27 1.24 19.98 -8.51
C THR A 27 2.27 19.09 -7.83
N TYR A 28 2.09 17.79 -7.97
CA TYR A 28 2.98 16.77 -7.43
C TYR A 28 3.49 15.90 -8.56
N THR A 29 4.82 15.80 -8.71
CA THR A 29 5.41 14.84 -9.66
C THR A 29 5.27 13.43 -9.11
N LEU A 30 4.73 12.51 -9.92
CA LEU A 30 4.67 11.10 -9.55
C LEU A 30 5.98 10.40 -9.97
N PRO A 31 6.41 9.36 -9.24
CA PRO A 31 7.59 8.59 -9.60
C PRO A 31 7.49 7.99 -11.02
N ASP A 32 8.64 7.81 -11.67
CA ASP A 32 8.70 7.19 -12.98
C ASP A 32 8.24 5.73 -12.94
N VAL A 33 7.55 5.30 -14.00
CA VAL A 33 7.04 3.94 -14.15
C VAL A 33 8.20 2.97 -14.36
N GLN A 34 8.37 2.03 -13.42
CA GLN A 34 9.38 0.99 -13.50
C GLN A 34 8.84 -0.25 -14.23
N LYS A 35 9.67 -0.90 -15.04
CA LYS A 35 9.32 -2.13 -15.78
C LYS A 35 9.17 -3.36 -14.88
N SER A 36 9.80 -3.35 -13.71
CA SER A 36 9.76 -4.44 -12.74
C SER A 36 9.76 -3.87 -11.32
N GLY A 37 9.18 -4.64 -10.39
CA GLY A 37 9.06 -4.26 -9.00
C GLY A 37 7.94 -5.02 -8.31
N TYR A 38 7.63 -4.57 -7.10
CA TYR A 38 6.53 -5.11 -6.30
C TYR A 38 5.48 -4.02 -6.07
N VAL A 39 4.22 -4.37 -6.25
CA VAL A 39 3.06 -3.51 -5.96
C VAL A 39 2.37 -4.03 -4.72
N LEU A 40 2.22 -3.18 -3.72
CA LEU A 40 1.47 -3.48 -2.49
C LEU A 40 0.15 -2.72 -2.52
N THR A 41 -0.95 -3.46 -2.36
CA THR A 41 -2.30 -2.90 -2.26
C THR A 41 -2.88 -3.25 -0.90
N LEU A 42 -3.20 -2.23 -0.11
CA LEU A 42 -3.89 -2.39 1.17
C LEU A 42 -5.39 -2.16 0.94
N GLN A 43 -6.21 -3.15 1.27
CA GLN A 43 -7.66 -3.05 1.21
C GLN A 43 -8.25 -3.26 2.60
N ASP A 44 -9.03 -2.27 3.07
CA ASP A 44 -9.89 -2.47 4.22
C ASP A 44 -11.13 -3.25 3.76
N THR A 45 -11.31 -4.45 4.27
CA THR A 45 -12.42 -5.35 3.89
C THR A 45 -13.70 -5.08 4.68
N GLY A 46 -13.71 -4.07 5.57
CA GLY A 46 -14.81 -3.76 6.48
C GLY A 46 -14.89 -4.66 7.72
N LYS A 47 -14.08 -5.74 7.77
CA LYS A 47 -13.93 -6.62 8.94
C LYS A 47 -12.86 -6.09 9.90
N ASP A 48 -12.58 -6.80 10.99
CA ASP A 48 -11.46 -6.54 11.91
C ASP A 48 -10.06 -6.82 11.29
N GLU A 49 -9.98 -6.91 9.97
CA GLU A 49 -8.79 -7.29 9.22
C GLU A 49 -8.58 -6.39 8.00
N LEU A 50 -7.31 -6.13 7.71
CA LEU A 50 -6.83 -5.50 6.50
C LEU A 50 -6.22 -6.58 5.60
N GLU A 51 -6.57 -6.54 4.33
CA GLU A 51 -5.98 -7.41 3.31
C GLU A 51 -4.81 -6.66 2.65
N VAL A 52 -3.63 -7.28 2.66
CA VAL A 52 -2.45 -6.76 1.97
C VAL A 52 -2.16 -7.67 0.78
N ARG A 53 -2.45 -7.20 -0.43
CA ARG A 53 -2.13 -7.91 -1.67
C ARG A 53 -0.78 -7.44 -2.19
N VAL A 54 0.08 -8.39 -2.57
CA VAL A 54 1.37 -8.11 -3.19
C VAL A 54 1.40 -8.75 -4.58
N ALA A 55 1.73 -7.96 -5.59
CA ALA A 55 1.95 -8.43 -6.95
C ALA A 55 3.39 -8.12 -7.39
N GLY A 56 4.02 -9.03 -8.12
CA GLY A 56 5.42 -8.87 -8.55
C GLY A 56 5.99 -10.16 -9.13
N PRO A 57 7.31 -10.22 -9.42
CA PRO A 57 7.97 -11.45 -9.83
C PRO A 57 7.93 -12.51 -8.72
N ASP A 58 8.02 -13.79 -9.10
CA ASP A 58 8.04 -14.90 -8.16
C ASP A 58 9.29 -14.81 -7.26
N ALA A 59 9.06 -14.52 -5.99
CA ALA A 59 10.09 -14.29 -4.99
C ALA A 59 9.53 -14.48 -3.58
N ARG A 60 10.41 -14.69 -2.60
CA ARG A 60 10.04 -14.64 -1.18
C ARG A 60 9.93 -13.18 -0.75
N VAL A 61 8.78 -12.81 -0.20
CA VAL A 61 8.48 -11.47 0.31
C VAL A 61 8.16 -11.53 1.78
N SER A 62 8.54 -10.50 2.53
CA SER A 62 8.26 -10.37 3.95
C SER A 62 7.46 -9.11 4.23
N LEU A 63 6.39 -9.25 5.01
CA LEU A 63 5.58 -8.15 5.51
C LEU A 63 6.00 -7.83 6.94
N LEU A 64 6.37 -6.58 7.19
CA LEU A 64 6.64 -6.04 8.52
C LEU A 64 5.55 -5.03 8.89
N VAL A 65 4.74 -5.36 9.90
CA VAL A 65 3.76 -4.45 10.47
C VAL A 65 4.33 -3.84 11.74
N HIS A 66 4.42 -2.52 11.79
CA HIS A 66 4.93 -1.80 12.95
C HIS A 66 3.94 -0.74 13.43
N THR A 67 3.92 -0.52 14.74
CA THR A 67 3.21 0.59 15.38
C THR A 67 4.04 1.10 16.53
N ARG A 68 4.10 2.42 16.74
CA ARG A 68 4.87 3.05 17.83
C ARG A 68 6.30 2.52 17.95
N GLN A 69 6.99 2.46 16.81
CA GLN A 69 8.39 2.00 16.72
C GLN A 69 8.61 0.53 17.13
N SER A 70 7.53 -0.26 17.29
CA SER A 70 7.58 -1.68 17.65
C SER A 70 6.95 -2.55 16.56
N VAL A 71 7.60 -3.67 16.24
CA VAL A 71 7.10 -4.68 15.29
C VAL A 71 5.95 -5.45 15.93
N GLN A 72 4.76 -5.35 15.36
CA GLN A 72 3.56 -6.06 15.81
C GLN A 72 3.35 -7.40 15.10
N GLN A 73 3.79 -7.50 13.84
CA GLN A 73 3.73 -8.73 13.04
C GLN A 73 4.89 -8.74 12.04
N SER A 74 5.48 -9.91 11.85
CA SER A 74 6.49 -10.18 10.83
C SER A 74 6.18 -11.53 10.21
N GLU A 75 5.90 -11.54 8.91
CA GLU A 75 5.51 -12.75 8.19
C GLU A 75 6.18 -12.79 6.83
N SER A 76 6.53 -13.98 6.35
CA SER A 76 7.03 -14.18 4.99
C SER A 76 6.09 -15.06 4.21
N ASN A 77 5.87 -14.71 2.95
CA ASN A 77 5.17 -15.54 1.99
C ASN A 77 5.96 -15.58 0.67
N VAL A 78 5.61 -16.50 -0.21
CA VAL A 78 6.20 -16.60 -1.55
C VAL A 78 5.17 -16.10 -2.54
N ILE A 79 5.59 -15.20 -3.42
CA ILE A 79 4.82 -14.84 -4.61
C ILE A 79 4.86 -16.05 -5.53
N ARG A 80 3.67 -16.58 -5.84
CA ARG A 80 3.48 -17.64 -6.82
C ARG A 80 2.48 -17.13 -7.85
N GLN A 81 2.76 -17.34 -9.13
CA GLN A 81 1.92 -16.85 -10.22
C GLN A 81 1.73 -15.31 -10.15
N GLY A 82 2.78 -14.62 -9.71
CA GLY A 82 2.84 -13.17 -9.67
C GLY A 82 2.00 -12.49 -8.58
N LYS A 83 1.39 -13.24 -7.66
CA LYS A 83 0.60 -12.68 -6.55
C LYS A 83 0.83 -13.41 -5.22
N THR A 84 0.62 -12.70 -4.12
CA THR A 84 0.44 -13.26 -2.78
C THR A 84 -0.38 -12.30 -1.90
N GLN A 85 -0.81 -12.76 -0.73
CA GLN A 85 -1.59 -11.95 0.19
C GLN A 85 -1.19 -12.20 1.64
N PHE A 86 -1.41 -11.18 2.47
CA PHE A 86 -1.27 -11.22 3.91
C PHE A 86 -2.51 -10.63 4.57
N TRP A 87 -2.81 -11.12 5.77
CA TRP A 87 -3.92 -10.64 6.59
C TRP A 87 -3.37 -9.98 7.85
N VAL A 88 -3.84 -8.76 8.12
CA VAL A 88 -3.39 -7.96 9.26
C VAL A 88 -4.60 -7.59 10.11
N LYS A 89 -4.64 -8.03 11.36
CA LYS A 89 -5.75 -7.68 12.27
C LYS A 89 -5.69 -6.20 12.66
N LYS A 90 -6.78 -5.45 12.47
CA LYS A 90 -6.87 -4.02 12.81
C LYS A 90 -6.53 -3.72 14.26
N VAL A 91 -6.87 -4.64 15.17
CA VAL A 91 -6.57 -4.51 16.60
C VAL A 91 -5.09 -4.25 16.86
N ILE A 92 -4.16 -4.80 16.07
CA ILE A 92 -2.73 -4.59 16.27
C ILE A 92 -2.30 -3.18 15.85
N CYS A 93 -3.06 -2.51 14.99
CA CYS A 93 -2.86 -1.12 14.62
C CYS A 93 -3.32 -0.16 15.75
N TRP A 94 -4.32 -0.56 16.54
CA TRP A 94 -5.00 0.31 17.50
C TRP A 94 -4.78 -0.04 18.98
N LYS A 95 -4.09 -1.15 19.29
CA LYS A 95 -3.93 -1.67 20.67
C LYS A 95 -3.17 -0.76 21.64
N ALA A 96 -2.73 0.40 21.20
CA ALA A 96 -1.80 1.23 21.92
C ALA A 96 -2.48 2.29 22.84
N LEU A 97 -3.81 2.38 22.87
CA LEU A 97 -4.56 3.39 23.66
C LEU A 97 -5.28 2.84 24.91
N ARG A 98 -4.92 1.65 25.41
CA ARG A 98 -5.47 1.11 26.65
C ARG A 98 -4.37 0.68 27.61
N THR A 99 -3.90 1.63 28.40
CA THR A 99 -3.18 1.47 29.67
C THR A 99 -3.56 2.65 30.55
#